data_AF-D6PJZ5-F1
#
_entry.id   AF-D6PJZ5-F1
#
_cell.length_a   1.000
_cell.length_b   1.000
_cell.length_c   1.000
_cell.angle_alpha   90.00
_cell.angle_beta   90.00
_cell.angle_gamma   90.00
#
_symmetry.space_group_name_H-M   'P 1'
#
loop_
_entity.id
_entity.type
_entity.pdbx_description
1 polymer ?
#
loop_
_entity_poly.entity_id
_entity_poly.type
_entity_poly.pdbx_seq_one_letter_code
_entity_poly.pdbx_strand_id
1 'polypeptide(L)'
;MNEIIISPNVTSFCYVDDNNNMIDITDKIPQRLLKFVKRSKWLFGDDIILDRALLEKHNEDIYEYLIEKAYEREDFLFKQTRFKTLAKEQLLIAFNKLFFTKFDNR
;
A
#
# COMPACT_ATOMS: atom_id res chain seq x y z
N MET A 1 -2.33 -8.29 13.46
CA MET A 1 -2.64 -8.04 12.04
C MET A 1 -1.34 -7.75 11.31
N ASN A 2 -0.75 -8.79 10.71
CA ASN A 2 0.55 -8.68 10.04
C ASN A 2 0.38 -8.35 8.56
N GLU A 3 -0.53 -9.05 7.87
CA GLU A 3 -0.79 -8.88 6.46
C GLU A 3 -2.26 -8.45 6.23
N ILE A 4 -2.48 -7.55 5.26
CA ILE A 4 -3.79 -7.17 4.76
C ILE A 4 -3.94 -7.68 3.34
N ILE A 5 -4.95 -8.52 3.14
CA ILE A 5 -5.36 -9.06 1.85
C ILE A 5 -6.31 -8.07 1.20
N ILE A 6 -6.01 -7.70 -0.06
CA ILE A 6 -6.81 -6.76 -0.84
C ILE A 6 -7.47 -7.52 -1.97
N SER A 7 -8.78 -7.33 -2.15
CA SER A 7 -9.46 -7.81 -3.36
C SER A 7 -8.82 -7.21 -4.62
N PRO A 8 -8.80 -7.91 -5.78
CA PRO A 8 -8.23 -7.37 -7.00
C PRO A 8 -8.80 -6.01 -7.39
N ASN A 9 -10.09 -5.76 -7.19
CA ASN A 9 -10.70 -4.45 -7.52
C ASN A 9 -10.51 -3.37 -6.45
N VAL A 10 -9.77 -3.66 -5.38
CA VAL A 10 -9.55 -2.76 -4.23
C VAL A 10 -10.89 -2.28 -3.66
N THR A 11 -11.82 -3.22 -3.50
CA THR A 11 -13.16 -3.02 -2.93
C THR A 11 -13.27 -3.58 -1.52
N SER A 12 -12.41 -4.54 -1.17
CA SER A 12 -12.39 -5.21 0.13
C SER A 12 -10.98 -5.33 0.68
N PHE A 13 -10.84 -5.18 1.99
CA PHE A 13 -9.60 -5.30 2.75
C PHE A 13 -9.86 -6.21 3.95
N CYS A 14 -9.11 -7.30 4.04
CA CYS A 14 -9.26 -8.27 5.12
C CYS A 14 -7.90 -8.60 5.73
N TYR A 15 -7.89 -9.14 6.95
CA TYR A 15 -6.73 -9.82 7.50
C TYR A 15 -7.14 -11.13 8.17
N VAL A 16 -6.19 -12.04 8.37
CA VAL A 16 -6.39 -13.25 9.15
C VAL A 16 -5.91 -13.00 10.58
N ASP A 17 -6.78 -13.20 11.56
CA ASP A 17 -6.43 -13.09 12.99
C ASP A 17 -5.70 -14.34 13.50
N ASP A 18 -5.25 -14.31 14.76
CA ASP A 18 -4.49 -15.40 15.37
C ASP A 18 -5.33 -16.69 15.55
N ASN A 19 -6.65 -16.60 15.42
CA ASN A 19 -7.59 -17.71 15.49
C ASN A 19 -8.01 -18.22 14.10
N ASN A 20 -7.32 -17.79 13.03
CA ASN A 20 -7.62 -18.10 11.63
C ASN A 20 -8.98 -17.57 11.15
N ASN A 21 -9.54 -16.55 11.80
CA ASN A 21 -10.73 -15.87 11.29
C ASN A 21 -10.33 -14.82 10.26
N MET A 22 -11.10 -14.74 9.17
CA MET A 22 -10.99 -13.63 8.23
C MET A 22 -11.79 -12.44 8.77
N ILE A 23 -11.10 -11.33 9.03
CA ILE A 23 -11.68 -10.11 9.56
C ILE A 23 -11.70 -9.05 8.46
N ASP A 24 -12.89 -8.57 8.10
CA ASP A 24 -13.08 -7.46 7.18
C ASP A 24 -12.79 -6.12 7.88
N ILE A 25 -11.96 -5.29 7.25
CA ILE A 25 -11.58 -3.95 7.71
C ILE A 25 -11.84 -2.87 6.66
N THR A 26 -12.60 -3.17 5.61
CA THR A 26 -12.88 -2.29 4.48
C THR A 26 -13.41 -0.93 4.94
N ASP A 27 -14.41 -0.93 5.82
CA ASP A 27 -15.01 0.29 6.37
C ASP A 27 -14.07 1.08 7.29
N LYS A 28 -12.97 0.46 7.71
CA LYS A 28 -11.92 1.10 8.52
C LYS A 28 -10.84 1.75 7.67
N ILE A 29 -10.83 1.55 6.34
CA ILE A 29 -9.87 2.19 5.43
C ILE A 29 -10.33 3.63 5.14
N PRO A 30 -9.54 4.67 5.49
CA PRO A 30 -9.90 6.04 5.16
C PRO A 30 -10.05 6.23 3.64
N GLN A 31 -11.04 7.02 3.21
CA GLN A 31 -11.35 7.22 1.78
C GLN A 31 -10.14 7.68 0.96
N ARG A 32 -9.29 8.54 1.53
CA ARG A 32 -8.05 9.00 0.89
C ARG A 32 -7.05 7.86 0.68
N LEU A 33 -6.91 6.98 1.66
CA LEU A 33 -6.02 5.82 1.59
C LEU A 33 -6.55 4.82 0.56
N LEU A 34 -7.86 4.58 0.52
CA LEU A 34 -8.52 3.76 -0.50
C LEU A 34 -8.22 4.26 -1.93
N LYS A 35 -8.37 5.56 -2.18
CA LYS A 35 -8.03 6.17 -3.47
C LYS A 35 -6.56 6.00 -3.82
N PHE A 36 -5.68 6.10 -2.82
CA PHE A 36 -4.25 5.91 -3.01
C PHE A 36 -3.89 4.47 -3.40
N VAL A 37 -4.43 3.46 -2.71
CA VAL A 37 -4.23 2.04 -3.04
C VAL A 37 -4.76 1.72 -4.45
N LYS A 38 -5.92 2.28 -4.84
CA LYS A 38 -6.45 2.11 -6.20
C LYS A 38 -5.50 2.63 -7.26
N ARG A 39 -4.89 3.80 -7.03
CA ARG A 39 -3.92 4.40 -7.95
C ARG A 39 -2.59 3.64 -7.95
N SER A 40 -2.14 3.11 -6.82
CA SER A 40 -0.87 2.37 -6.74
C SER A 40 -0.84 1.10 -7.58
N LYS A 41 -1.99 0.61 -8.06
CA LYS A 41 -2.07 -0.40 -9.12
C LYS A 41 -1.34 0.00 -10.41
N TRP A 42 -1.20 1.29 -10.69
CA TRP A 42 -0.37 1.78 -11.80
C TRP A 42 1.13 1.49 -11.62
N LEU A 43 1.59 1.24 -10.39
CA LEU A 43 2.95 0.81 -10.07
C LEU A 43 3.06 -0.70 -9.92
N PHE A 44 2.15 -1.29 -9.14
CA PHE A 44 2.32 -2.64 -8.63
C PHE A 44 1.52 -3.68 -9.41
N GLY A 45 0.47 -3.27 -10.14
CA GLY A 45 -0.49 -4.17 -10.75
C GLY A 45 -1.51 -4.67 -9.72
N ASP A 46 -1.93 -5.92 -9.87
CA ASP A 46 -2.81 -6.61 -8.91
C ASP A 46 -2.02 -7.21 -7.73
N ASP A 47 -0.69 -7.21 -7.80
CA ASP A 47 0.23 -7.78 -6.79
C ASP A 47 0.54 -6.80 -5.64
N ILE A 48 -0.43 -5.99 -5.21
CA ILE A 48 -0.22 -5.10 -4.07
C ILE A 48 -0.18 -5.95 -2.80
N ILE A 49 0.97 -5.95 -2.14
CA ILE A 49 1.17 -6.61 -0.85
C ILE A 49 1.15 -5.54 0.25
N LEU A 50 0.29 -5.73 1.25
CA LEU A 50 0.27 -4.94 2.48
C LEU A 50 0.72 -5.81 3.64
N ASP A 51 1.97 -5.69 4.04
CA ASP A 51 2.60 -6.52 5.08
C ASP A 51 3.46 -5.67 6.01
N ARG A 52 3.17 -5.75 7.31
CA ARG A 52 3.92 -5.06 8.36
C ARG A 52 5.38 -5.49 8.43
N ALA A 53 5.74 -6.69 7.97
CA ALA A 53 7.15 -7.11 7.92
C ALA A 53 8.01 -6.24 6.98
N LEU A 54 7.39 -5.47 6.08
CA LEU A 54 8.09 -4.53 5.22
C LEU A 54 8.46 -3.22 5.93
N LEU A 55 7.85 -2.88 7.07
CA LEU A 55 8.16 -1.64 7.81
C LEU A 55 9.58 -1.62 8.34
N GLU A 56 10.10 -2.80 8.72
CA GLU A 56 11.46 -2.97 9.24
C GLU A 56 12.53 -3.01 8.14
N LYS A 57 12.11 -3.04 6.86
CA LYS A 57 13.06 -3.07 5.75
C LYS A 57 13.54 -1.66 5.41
N HIS A 58 14.84 -1.58 5.11
CA HIS A 58 15.43 -0.36 4.60
C HIS A 58 15.02 -0.11 3.14
N ASN A 59 14.74 1.16 2.84
CA ASN A 59 14.67 1.67 1.47
C ASN A 59 15.30 3.06 1.42
N GLU A 60 15.74 3.49 0.23
CA GLU A 60 16.28 4.83 0.04
C GLU A 60 15.19 5.90 0.16
N ASP A 61 15.53 7.05 0.73
CA ASP A 61 14.62 8.18 1.00
C ASP A 61 13.87 8.67 -0.24
N ILE A 62 14.51 8.58 -1.42
CA ILE A 62 13.90 8.98 -2.68
C ILE A 62 12.59 8.22 -2.95
N TYR A 63 12.50 6.94 -2.58
CA TYR A 63 11.30 6.15 -2.78
C TYR A 63 10.20 6.52 -1.78
N GLU A 64 10.56 6.91 -0.55
CA GLU A 64 9.59 7.45 0.41
C GLU A 64 8.99 8.75 -0.12
N TYR A 65 9.85 9.66 -0.62
CA TYR A 65 9.42 10.90 -1.26
C TYR A 65 8.47 10.66 -2.43
N LEU A 66 8.79 9.74 -3.34
CA LEU A 66 7.94 9.42 -4.49
C LEU A 66 6.55 8.91 -4.07
N ILE A 67 6.49 8.03 -3.08
CA ILE A 67 5.24 7.47 -2.54
C ILE A 67 4.44 8.54 -1.79
N GLU A 68 5.10 9.39 -1.01
CA GLU A 68 4.46 10.50 -0.32
C GLU A 68 3.83 11.47 -1.31
N LYS A 69 4.55 11.87 -2.36
CA LYS A 69 3.99 12.72 -3.41
C LYS A 69 2.85 12.05 -4.15
N ALA A 70 2.89 10.74 -4.39
CA ALA A 70 1.77 10.01 -4.96
C ALA A 70 0.53 10.00 -4.04
N TYR A 71 0.72 9.97 -2.72
CA TYR A 71 -0.37 10.07 -1.74
C TYR A 71 -0.94 11.49 -1.62
N GLU A 72 -0.07 12.50 -1.67
CA GLU A 72 -0.43 13.91 -1.58
C GLU A 72 -1.17 14.42 -2.82
N ARG A 73 -0.74 13.96 -3.99
CA ARG A 73 -1.14 14.52 -5.28
C ARG A 73 -1.76 13.48 -6.18
N GLU A 74 -2.99 13.75 -6.63
CA GLU A 74 -3.71 12.84 -7.53
C GLU A 74 -3.06 12.75 -8.93
N ASP A 75 -2.35 13.80 -9.34
CA ASP A 75 -1.68 13.94 -10.64
C ASP A 75 -0.25 13.42 -10.69
N PHE A 76 0.32 12.92 -9.59
CA PHE A 76 1.71 12.47 -9.56
C PHE A 76 1.90 11.07 -10.16
N LEU A 77 1.02 10.15 -9.77
CA LEU A 77 0.92 8.82 -10.34
C LEU A 77 -0.39 8.78 -11.11
N PHE A 78 -0.37 9.03 -12.42
CA PHE A 78 -1.59 9.21 -13.23
C PHE A 78 -1.66 8.26 -14.44
N LYS A 79 -0.61 7.44 -14.64
CA LYS A 79 -0.53 6.44 -15.70
C LYS A 79 0.30 5.25 -15.24
N GLN A 80 0.08 4.12 -15.89
CA GLN A 80 0.87 2.91 -15.68
C GLN A 80 2.35 3.22 -15.90
N THR A 81 3.17 2.88 -14.91
CA THR A 81 4.61 3.18 -14.90
C THR A 81 5.36 1.91 -14.57
N ARG A 82 6.40 1.60 -15.35
CA ARG A 82 7.22 0.40 -15.17
C ARG A 82 8.55 0.77 -14.53
N PHE A 83 8.86 0.12 -13.42
CA PHE A 83 10.15 0.22 -12.74
C PHE A 83 10.92 -1.09 -12.88
N LYS A 84 12.25 -1.00 -12.79
CA LYS A 84 13.09 -2.20 -12.62
C LYS A 84 12.75 -2.88 -11.29
N THR A 85 13.01 -4.18 -11.17
CA THR A 85 12.66 -5.00 -10.00
C THR A 85 13.09 -4.37 -8.67
N LEU A 86 14.36 -3.98 -8.55
CA LEU A 86 14.89 -3.36 -7.33
C LEU A 86 14.13 -2.07 -6.96
N ALA A 87 13.88 -1.19 -7.93
CA ALA A 87 13.13 0.04 -7.69
C ALA A 87 11.66 -0.25 -7.32
N LYS A 88 11.04 -1.29 -7.88
CA LYS A 88 9.68 -1.72 -7.54
C LYS A 88 9.61 -2.22 -6.09
N GLU A 89 10.61 -2.97 -5.64
CA GLU A 89 10.72 -3.44 -4.25
C GLU A 89 10.87 -2.27 -3.28
N GLN A 90 11.75 -1.32 -3.58
CA GLN A 90 11.95 -0.12 -2.77
C GLN A 90 10.67 0.73 -2.66
N LEU A 91 9.96 0.90 -3.79
CA LEU A 91 8.65 1.57 -3.81
C LEU A 91 7.60 0.81 -2.98
N LEU A 92 7.62 -0.54 -2.99
CA LEU A 92 6.68 -1.35 -2.22
C LEU A 92 6.92 -1.21 -0.71
N ILE A 93 8.20 -1.16 -0.28
CA ILE A 93 8.57 -0.92 1.12
C ILE A 93 8.08 0.47 1.55
N ALA A 94 8.41 1.51 0.77
CA ALA A 94 7.96 2.88 1.04
C ALA A 94 6.43 3.01 1.08
N PHE A 95 5.74 2.33 0.15
CA PHE A 95 4.28 2.27 0.11
C PHE A 95 3.69 1.65 1.37
N ASN A 96 4.24 0.53 1.83
CA ASN A 96 3.79 -0.14 3.05
C ASN A 96 3.99 0.72 4.29
N LYS A 97 5.17 1.32 4.45
CA LYS A 97 5.46 2.27 5.53
C LYS A 97 4.42 3.38 5.57
N LEU A 98 4.22 4.08 4.45
CA LEU A 98 3.25 5.17 4.38
C LEU A 98 1.81 4.70 4.61
N PHE A 99 1.42 3.55 4.04
CA PHE A 99 0.09 2.99 4.24
C PHE A 99 -0.19 2.75 5.72
N PHE A 100 0.69 2.02 6.42
CA PHE A 100 0.49 1.70 7.83
C PHE A 100 0.61 2.93 8.73
N THR A 101 1.50 3.89 8.44
CA THR A 101 1.56 5.16 9.16
C THR A 101 0.24 5.94 9.06
N LYS A 102 -0.41 6.00 7.89
CA LYS A 102 -1.69 6.70 7.72
C LYS A 102 -2.88 5.88 8.24
N PHE A 103 -2.80 4.56 8.19
CA PHE A 103 -3.83 3.67 8.70
C PHE A 103 -3.85 3.61 10.23
N ASP A 104 -2.70 3.63 10.90
CA ASP A 104 -2.64 3.53 12.36
C ASP A 104 -2.90 4.88 13.05
N ASN A 105 -2.51 6.01 12.43
CA ASN A 105 -2.71 7.37 12.95
C ASN A 105 -4.02 8.04 12.47
N ARG A 106 -5.04 7.24 12.16
CA ARG A 106 -6.31 7.69 11.57
C ARG A 106 -7.24 8.37 12.57
#